data_AF-A0A7L4RAZ2-F1
#
_entry.id   AF-A0A7L4RAZ2-F1
#
_cell.length_a   1.000
_cell.length_b   1.000
_cell.length_c   1.000
_cell.angle_alpha   90.00
_cell.angle_beta   90.00
_cell.angle_gamma   90.00
#
_symmetry.space_group_name_H-M   'P 1'
#
loop_
_entity.id
_entity.type
_entity.pdbx_description
1 polymer ?
#
loop_
_entity_poly.entity_id
_entity_poly.type
_entity_poly.pdbx_seq_one_letter_code
_entity_poly.pdbx_strand_id
1 'polypeptide(L)' 'MKCQRCGKEAHMVEPCDYCNRIACRSCIKSTRTVAKTIRRAICKDCWTKIPLRKKFKSEQDPKKVKKPFVERREY' A
#
# COMPACT_ATOMS: atom_id res chain seq x y z
N MET A 1 -2.06 17.27 0.65
CA MET A 1 -2.23 16.48 -0.61
C MET A 1 -3.68 16.02 -0.73
N LYS A 2 -4.23 15.97 -1.95
CA LYS A 2 -5.64 15.60 -2.18
C LYS A 2 -5.83 14.09 -2.29
N CYS A 3 -6.81 13.54 -1.60
CA CYS A 3 -7.17 12.13 -1.73
C CYS A 3 -7.94 11.90 -3.05
N GLN A 4 -7.46 10.98 -3.89
CA GLN A 4 -8.10 10.62 -5.16
C GLN A 4 -9.41 9.83 -5.00
N ARG A 5 -9.76 9.42 -3.77
CA ARG A 5 -11.01 8.70 -3.50
C ARG A 5 -12.11 9.61 -2.98
N CYS A 6 -11.84 10.35 -1.91
CA CYS A 6 -12.86 11.20 -1.28
C CYS A 6 -12.76 12.68 -1.66
N GLY A 7 -11.73 13.07 -2.44
CA GLY A 7 -11.51 14.45 -2.85
C GLY A 7 -11.07 15.40 -1.74
N LYS A 8 -11.05 14.95 -0.48
CA LYS A 8 -10.62 15.77 0.67
C LYS A 8 -9.11 15.95 0.68
N GLU A 9 -8.69 17.11 1.17
CA GLU A 9 -7.29 17.35 1.50
C GLU A 9 -6.90 16.62 2.78
N ALA A 10 -5.71 16.04 2.79
CA ALA A 10 -5.15 15.35 3.93
C ALA A 10 -3.65 15.65 4.06
N HIS A 11 -3.20 15.72 5.32
CA HIS A 11 -1.77 15.85 5.66
C HIS A 11 -0.99 14.58 5.31
N MET A 12 -1.57 13.41 5.59
CA MET A 12 -0.98 12.11 5.28
C MET A 12 -1.80 11.38 4.23
N VAL A 13 -1.17 11.11 3.09
CA VAL A 13 -1.70 10.26 2.03
C VAL A 13 -0.70 9.15 1.74
N GLU A 14 -1.22 7.95 1.46
CA GLU A 14 -0.43 6.79 1.07
C GLU A 14 -1.01 6.20 -0.22
N PRO A 15 -0.16 5.68 -1.13
CA PRO A 15 -0.62 4.98 -2.32
C PRO A 15 -1.20 3.61 -1.94
N CYS A 16 -2.25 3.18 -2.65
CA CYS A 16 -2.75 1.81 -2.55
C CYS A 16 -1.96 0.90 -3.51
N ASP A 17 -1.34 -0.17 -3.02
CA ASP A 17 -0.52 -1.08 -3.84
C ASP A 17 -1.30 -1.85 -4.92
N TYR A 18 -2.63 -1.82 -4.89
CA TYR A 18 -3.49 -2.59 -5.81
C TYR A 18 -4.13 -1.75 -6.91
N CYS A 19 -4.40 -0.47 -6.64
CA CYS A 19 -5.01 0.43 -7.62
C CYS A 19 -4.20 1.68 -7.88
N ASN A 20 -3.03 1.81 -7.23
CA ASN A 20 -2.08 2.92 -7.32
C ASN A 20 -2.68 4.31 -7.05
N ARG A 21 -3.92 4.37 -6.55
CA ARG A 21 -4.57 5.62 -6.17
C ARG A 21 -4.02 6.13 -4.85
N ILE A 22 -3.78 7.43 -4.80
CA ILE A 22 -3.35 8.13 -3.59
C ILE A 22 -4.56 8.31 -2.68
N ALA A 23 -4.53 7.67 -1.51
CA ALA A 23 -5.64 7.66 -0.57
C ALA A 23 -5.21 8.26 0.77
N CYS A 24 -6.11 9.03 1.40
CA CYS A 24 -5.90 9.45 2.78
C CYS A 24 -6.08 8.26 3.74
N ARG A 25 -5.56 8.40 4.96
CA ARG A 25 -5.60 7.36 6.00
C ARG A 25 -7.02 6.83 6.30
N SER A 26 -8.05 7.66 6.14
CA SER A 26 -9.46 7.25 6.33
C SER A 26 -10.02 6.44 5.15
N CYS A 27 -9.46 6.60 3.95
CA CYS A 27 -9.83 5.83 2.75
C CYS A 27 -9.03 4.53 2.61
N ILE A 28 -7.90 4.44 3.30
CA ILE A 28 -7.13 3.22 3.50
C ILE A 28 -7.92 2.32 4.46
N LYS A 29 -8.06 1.03 4.14
CA LYS A 29 -8.73 0.06 5.01
C LYS A 29 -7.77 -0.59 5.98
N SER A 30 -6.60 -0.98 5.46
CA SER A 30 -5.57 -1.64 6.24
C SER A 30 -4.22 -1.32 5.63
N THR A 31 -3.24 -1.16 6.50
CA THR A 31 -1.82 -1.12 6.16
C THR A 31 -1.13 -2.26 6.88
N ARG A 32 -0.15 -2.90 6.23
CA ARG A 32 0.69 -3.93 6.85
C ARG A 32 2.13 -3.75 6.42
N THR A 33 3.04 -3.94 7.37
CA THR A 33 4.47 -3.96 7.12
C THR A 33 4.86 -5.38 6.74
N VAL A 34 5.26 -5.58 5.49
CA VAL A 34 5.61 -6.92 4.96
C VAL A 34 7.11 -7.18 5.11
N ALA A 35 7.95 -6.14 5.11
CA ALA A 35 9.39 -6.25 5.40
C ALA A 35 9.87 -5.00 6.17
N LYS A 36 11.14 -4.99 6.61
CA LYS A 36 11.74 -3.86 7.36
C LYS A 36 11.51 -2.50 6.70
N THR A 37 11.52 -2.45 5.37
CA THR A 37 11.38 -1.22 4.57
C THR A 37 10.12 -1.19 3.71
N ILE A 38 9.34 -2.26 3.67
CA ILE A 38 8.22 -2.42 2.73
C ILE A 38 6.92 -2.46 3.51
N ARG A 39 6.13 -1.41 3.34
CA ARG A 39 4.77 -1.27 3.86
C ARG A 39 3.81 -1.31 2.69
N ARG A 40 2.79 -2.17 2.79
CA ARG A 40 1.70 -2.27 1.83
C ARG A 40 0.42 -1.71 2.42
N ALA A 41 -0.33 -0.98 1.62
CA ALA A 41 -1.61 -0.40 1.95
C ALA A 41 -2.69 -0.82 0.94
N ILE A 42 -3.87 -1.12 1.46
CA ILE A 42 -5.05 -1.43 0.64
C ILE A 42 -6.18 -0.46 0.97
N CYS A 43 -6.75 0.17 -0.06
CA CYS A 43 -7.90 1.07 0.08
C CYS A 43 -9.21 0.29 0.28
N LYS A 44 -10.25 0.93 0.84
CA LYS A 44 -11.55 0.25 1.08
C LYS A 44 -12.25 -0.24 -0.21
N ASP A 45 -11.96 0.33 -1.40
CA ASP A 45 -12.53 -0.15 -2.67
C ASP A 45 -11.86 -1.44 -3.14
N CYS A 46 -10.54 -1.53 -2.98
CA CYS A 46 -9.82 -2.76 -3.26
C CYS A 46 -10.16 -3.85 -2.22
N TRP A 47 -10.55 -3.45 -1.01
CA TRP A 47 -10.96 -4.39 0.03
C TRP A 47 -12.28 -5.12 -0.28
N THR A 48 -13.24 -4.46 -0.95
CA THR A 48 -14.51 -5.11 -1.34
C THR A 48 -14.30 -6.12 -2.47
N LYS A 49 -13.24 -5.96 -3.28
CA LYS A 49 -12.84 -6.94 -4.30
C LYS A 49 -12.17 -8.15 -3.64
N ILE A 50 -12.91 -9.25 -3.53
CA ILE A 50 -12.46 -10.54 -2.99
C ILE A 50 -11.07 -10.98 -3.52
N PRO A 51 -10.76 -10.93 -4.83
CA PRO A 51 -9.45 -11.37 -5.31
C PRO A 51 -8.30 -10.52 -4.77
N LEU A 52 -8.48 -9.19 -4.68
CA LEU A 52 -7.45 -8.28 -4.15
C LEU A 52 -7.29 -8.43 -2.64
N ARG A 53 -8.40 -8.61 -1.92
CA ARG A 53 -8.38 -8.88 -0.48
C ARG A 53 -7.65 -10.18 -0.16
N LYS A 54 -7.87 -11.24 -0.95
CA LYS A 54 -7.14 -12.51 -0.80
C LYS A 54 -5.64 -12.30 -1.04
N LYS A 55 -5.24 -11.59 -2.10
CA LYS A 55 -3.84 -11.24 -2.38
C LYS A 55 -3.18 -10.49 -1.21
N PHE A 56 -3.83 -9.44 -0.69
CA PHE A 56 -3.33 -8.70 0.47
C PHE A 56 -3.18 -9.55 1.73
N LYS A 57 -4.04 -10.56 1.90
CA LYS A 57 -3.93 -11.50 3.01
C LYS A 57 -2.82 -12.53 2.81
N SER A 58 -2.59 -12.99 1.59
CA SER A 58 -1.57 -14.01 1.31
C SER A 58 -0.14 -13.44 1.23
N GLU A 59 0.01 -12.18 0.82
CA GLU A 59 1.32 -11.53 0.63
C GLU A 59 1.89 -10.94 1.93
N GLN A 60 1.68 -11.65 3.05
CA GLN A 60 2.10 -11.21 4.39
C GLN A 60 3.48 -11.74 4.79
N ASP A 61 4.04 -12.66 4.02
CA ASP A 61 5.32 -13.30 4.34
C ASP A 61 6.51 -12.43 3.93
N PRO A 62 7.33 -11.92 4.89
CA PRO A 62 8.57 -11.20 4.58
C PRO A 62 9.53 -12.01 3.72
N LYS A 63 9.50 -13.35 3.82
CA LYS A 63 10.38 -14.26 3.08
C LYS A 63 10.08 -14.28 1.56
N LYS A 64 8.87 -13.91 1.13
CA LYS A 64 8.44 -13.94 -0.27
C LYS A 64 8.68 -12.61 -1.01
N VAL A 65 8.98 -11.54 -0.28
CA VAL A 65 9.25 -10.24 -0.89
C VAL A 65 10.73 -10.18 -1.25
N LYS A 66 11.05 -10.33 -2.54
CA LYS A 66 12.39 -10.03 -3.06
C LYS A 66 12.71 -8.59 -2.64
N LYS A 67 13.73 -8.41 -1.79
CA LYS A 67 14.23 -7.08 -1.45
C LYS A 67 14.58 -6.39 -2.76
N PRO A 68 14.09 -5.17 -3.05
CA PRO A 68 14.67 -4.41 -4.13
C PRO A 68 16.16 -4.23 -3.78
N PHE A 69 17.03 -4.73 -4.63
CA PHE A 69 18.46 -4.48 -4.54
C PHE A 69 18.63 -2.97 -4.72
N VAL A 70 18.88 -2.27 -3.62
CA VAL A 70 19.22 -0.84 -3.68
C VAL A 70 20.68 -0.80 -4.11
N GLU A 71 20.90 -0.64 -5.42
CA GLU A 71 22.22 -0.41 -5.98
C GLU A 71 22.77 0.87 -5.35
N ARG A 72 23.78 0.70 -4.50
CA ARG A 72 24.42 1.79 -3.78
C ARG A 72 25.23 2.56 -4.81
N ARG A 73 24.69 3.66 -5.36
CA ARG A 73 25.48 4.57 -6.20
C ARG A 73 26.60 5.14 -5.33
N GLU A 74 27.83 4.71 -5.60
CA GLU A 74 29.03 5.38 -5.10
C GLU A 74 29.09 6.77 -5.75
N TYR A 75 29.29 7.78 -4.91
CA TYR A 75 29.37 9.20 -5.30
C TYR A 75 30.76 9.54 -5.82
#